data_AF-A0A2P1G3S6-F1
#
_entry.id   AF-A0A2P1G3S6-F1
#
_cell.length_a   1.000
_cell.length_b   1.000
_cell.length_c   1.000
_cell.angle_alpha   90.00
_cell.angle_beta   90.00
_cell.angle_gamma   90.00
#
_symmetry.space_group_name_H-M   'P 1'
#
loop_
_entity.id
_entity.type
_entity.pdbx_description
1 polymer ?
#
loop_
_entity_poly.entity_id
_entity_poly.type
_entity_poly.pdbx_seq_one_letter_code
_entity_poly.pdbx_strand_id
1 'polypeptide(L)'
;MKAHAFFETIEEILLESLKDELDLTPKPGCVDGDDCGPHSDMDYDVFLKSISSLKGYYFEIMEASNTEKSFSDTFNAIRPIGIKYEKKMYEASGGVNTHKGAIFTLGVIASAIGKIYYDNKYISVNLISEYVKKLCANIFDDFNKKEMLDSNGARIYIKNAKHSGIRYEAKHGFMTALDAYDFYKNTKDFLKTYVYIISILDDTTTINRVGESGLNFSKDYAKKVLNSDNFDYEIKLMNKVYTEKNISTGGCADTIELVYFFKHMDDFLEIYMNNFLNNKEDRWKIITKAIEDYKKPIITLNLNIKGMHKDKVEFEPIYKAAKMFLSNYNLIYEDEDNYSAIYLAKNDGAHEKKKFVNLEEEYDFMRFVDIDVIDTSLMPISRSDLGLHKRSCIVCGGDRFICMREDRHSQEDFNARLDKTLLNLDK
;
A
#
# COMPACT_ATOMS: atom_id res chain seq x y z
N MET A 1 8.02 -7.97 -7.51
CA MET A 1 8.53 -8.51 -6.23
C MET A 1 7.50 -9.45 -5.64
N LYS A 2 7.91 -10.70 -5.34
CA LYS A 2 7.00 -11.78 -4.90
C LYS A 2 6.24 -11.35 -3.64
N ALA A 3 5.04 -11.89 -3.44
CA ALA A 3 4.15 -11.54 -2.32
C ALA A 3 4.88 -11.46 -0.98
N HIS A 4 5.70 -12.47 -0.68
CA HIS A 4 6.46 -12.56 0.57
C HIS A 4 7.41 -11.37 0.75
N ALA A 5 8.32 -11.13 -0.18
CA ALA A 5 9.27 -10.02 -0.11
C ALA A 5 8.57 -8.65 -0.11
N PHE A 6 7.45 -8.53 -0.82
CA PHE A 6 6.63 -7.32 -0.79
C PHE A 6 6.03 -7.09 0.61
N PHE A 7 5.42 -8.11 1.21
CA PHE A 7 4.84 -8.00 2.55
C PHE A 7 5.90 -7.81 3.64
N GLU A 8 7.08 -8.41 3.52
CA GLU A 8 8.22 -8.13 4.41
C GLU A 8 8.62 -6.65 4.34
N THR A 9 8.76 -6.11 3.13
CA THR A 9 9.11 -4.68 2.93
C THR A 9 8.05 -3.75 3.52
N ILE A 10 6.75 -4.06 3.30
CA ILE A 10 5.66 -3.24 3.86
C ILE A 10 5.61 -3.34 5.39
N GLU A 11 5.87 -4.52 5.97
CA GLU A 11 5.97 -4.67 7.41
C GLU A 11 7.10 -3.85 8.01
N GLU A 12 8.27 -3.84 7.36
CA GLU A 12 9.40 -2.99 7.77
C GLU A 12 9.02 -1.51 7.75
N ILE A 13 8.38 -1.02 6.69
CA ILE A 13 7.89 0.36 6.59
C ILE A 13 6.92 0.71 7.73
N LEU A 14 6.00 -0.19 8.08
CA LEU A 14 5.03 0.02 9.15
C LEU A 14 5.71 0.07 10.54
N LEU A 15 6.66 -0.83 10.79
CA LEU A 15 7.44 -0.85 12.04
C LEU A 15 8.39 0.35 12.15
N GLU A 16 8.97 0.80 11.04
CA GLU A 16 9.80 2.00 10.99
C GLU A 16 8.97 3.26 11.27
N SER A 17 7.75 3.34 10.74
CA SER A 17 6.83 4.47 11.01
C SER A 17 6.48 4.61 12.50
N LEU A 18 6.31 3.48 13.20
CA LEU A 18 6.15 3.42 14.65
C LEU A 18 7.39 3.95 15.39
N LYS A 19 8.57 3.57 14.91
CA LYS A 19 9.83 3.99 15.51
C LYS A 19 10.10 5.47 15.30
N ASP A 20 9.81 5.98 14.11
CA ASP A 20 9.96 7.39 13.78
C ASP A 20 9.00 8.28 14.56
N GLU A 21 7.76 7.82 14.77
CA GLU A 21 6.81 8.49 15.67
C GLU A 21 7.37 8.60 17.08
N LEU A 22 7.94 7.51 17.61
CA LEU A 22 8.55 7.48 18.94
C LEU A 22 9.76 8.43 19.04
N ASP A 23 10.54 8.53 17.96
CA ASP A 23 11.77 9.33 17.91
C ASP A 23 11.51 10.83 17.68
N LEU A 24 10.32 11.19 17.18
CA LEU A 24 9.94 12.58 16.99
C LEU A 24 10.03 13.33 18.34
N THR A 25 10.98 14.25 18.45
CA THR A 25 11.32 14.90 19.73
C THR A 25 11.55 16.41 19.52
N PRO A 26 10.94 17.31 20.32
CA PRO A 26 9.98 17.02 21.39
C PRO A 26 8.57 16.73 20.84
N LYS A 27 7.83 15.85 21.51
CA LYS A 27 6.46 15.44 21.18
C LYS A 27 5.49 15.79 22.31
N PRO A 28 5.02 17.07 22.37
CA PRO A 28 4.13 17.53 23.42
C PRO A 28 2.94 16.61 23.70
N GLY A 29 2.89 16.06 24.92
CA GLY A 29 1.77 15.25 25.41
C GLY A 29 1.90 13.73 25.22
N CYS A 30 3.04 13.25 24.73
CA CYS A 30 3.35 11.84 24.53
C CYS A 30 4.75 11.50 25.06
N VAL A 31 5.10 10.21 25.06
CA VAL A 31 6.46 9.72 25.32
C VAL A 31 7.32 9.92 24.07
N ASP A 32 8.55 10.43 24.23
CA ASP A 32 9.52 10.60 23.16
C ASP A 32 10.96 10.30 23.64
N GLY A 33 11.97 10.75 22.88
CA GLY A 33 13.38 10.56 23.21
C GLY A 33 13.90 11.43 24.37
N ASP A 34 13.20 12.51 24.74
CA ASP A 34 13.61 13.43 25.80
C ASP A 34 12.89 13.11 27.13
N ASP A 35 11.59 12.78 27.12
CA ASP A 35 10.82 12.51 28.32
C ASP A 35 9.56 11.62 28.12
N CYS A 36 8.87 11.32 29.22
CA CYS A 36 7.63 10.53 29.22
C CYS A 36 6.37 11.40 29.07
N GLY A 37 6.50 12.70 28.84
CA GLY A 37 5.42 13.67 28.87
C GLY A 37 4.60 13.58 30.17
N PRO A 38 3.25 13.62 30.09
CA PRO A 38 2.36 13.47 31.26
C PRO A 38 2.22 12.02 31.78
N HIS A 39 2.99 11.06 31.28
CA HIS A 39 2.84 9.64 31.60
C HIS A 39 3.78 9.21 32.73
N SER A 40 3.29 8.35 33.63
CA SER A 40 4.07 7.80 34.75
C SER A 40 4.19 6.27 34.70
N ASP A 41 3.46 5.65 33.78
CA ASP A 41 3.32 4.21 33.58
C ASP A 41 4.13 3.69 32.39
N MET A 42 4.66 4.57 31.54
CA MET A 42 5.44 4.19 30.36
C MET A 42 6.56 5.17 30.07
N ASP A 43 7.60 4.65 29.42
CA ASP A 43 8.78 5.36 28.96
C ASP A 43 9.20 4.85 27.57
N TYR A 44 10.25 5.44 27.01
CA TYR A 44 10.75 5.12 25.68
C TYR A 44 11.13 3.63 25.52
N ASP A 45 11.75 3.02 26.53
CA ASP A 45 12.15 1.60 26.49
C ASP A 45 10.94 0.66 26.48
N VAL A 46 9.87 1.01 27.18
CA VAL A 46 8.59 0.28 27.13
C VAL A 46 7.98 0.35 25.73
N PHE A 47 8.05 1.49 25.04
CA PHE A 47 7.61 1.62 23.65
C PHE A 47 8.46 0.77 22.70
N LEU A 48 9.79 0.75 22.83
CA LEU A 48 10.67 -0.09 22.01
C LEU A 48 10.36 -1.59 22.13
N LYS A 49 10.11 -2.06 23.36
CA LYS A 49 9.69 -3.44 23.62
C LYS A 49 8.35 -3.74 22.96
N SER A 50 7.42 -2.80 23.00
CA SER A 50 6.14 -2.92 22.31
C SER A 50 6.30 -3.03 20.79
N ILE A 51 7.05 -2.13 20.16
CA ILE A 51 7.29 -2.17 18.70
C ILE A 51 7.89 -3.52 18.31
N SER A 52 8.89 -3.99 19.06
CA SER A 52 9.52 -5.29 18.83
C SER A 52 8.52 -6.47 18.93
N SER A 53 7.51 -6.36 19.79
CA SER A 53 6.46 -7.40 19.94
C SER A 53 5.48 -7.48 18.77
N LEU A 54 5.43 -6.43 17.94
CA LEU A 54 4.56 -6.34 16.76
C LEU A 54 5.21 -6.93 15.50
N LYS A 55 6.48 -7.35 15.53
CA LYS A 55 7.10 -8.04 14.40
C LYS A 55 6.30 -9.30 14.00
N GLY A 56 5.98 -9.43 12.73
CA GLY A 56 5.12 -10.47 12.16
C GLY A 56 3.62 -10.12 12.16
N TYR A 57 3.20 -9.06 12.85
CA TYR A 57 1.79 -8.66 12.92
C TYR A 57 1.27 -8.25 11.54
N TYR A 58 1.97 -7.31 10.89
CA TYR A 58 1.49 -6.69 9.66
C TYR A 58 1.57 -7.67 8.50
N PHE A 59 2.59 -8.54 8.50
CA PHE A 59 2.70 -9.65 7.56
C PHE A 59 1.49 -10.61 7.67
N GLU A 60 1.18 -11.10 8.88
CA GLU A 60 0.03 -11.99 9.10
C GLU A 60 -1.30 -11.33 8.67
N ILE A 61 -1.45 -10.02 8.90
CA ILE A 61 -2.63 -9.24 8.50
C ILE A 61 -2.74 -9.15 6.96
N MET A 62 -1.64 -8.86 6.27
CA MET A 62 -1.62 -8.79 4.81
C MET A 62 -1.97 -10.14 4.20
N GLU A 63 -1.41 -11.25 4.69
CA GLU A 63 -1.74 -12.60 4.22
C GLU A 63 -3.22 -12.95 4.44
N ALA A 64 -3.75 -12.65 5.63
CA ALA A 64 -5.15 -12.90 5.96
C ALA A 64 -6.13 -12.06 5.13
N SER A 65 -5.63 -11.03 4.44
CA SER A 65 -6.44 -10.18 3.56
C SER A 65 -6.70 -10.79 2.18
N ASN A 66 -6.15 -11.97 1.89
CA ASN A 66 -6.44 -12.76 0.69
C ASN A 66 -7.82 -13.41 0.73
N THR A 67 -8.88 -12.60 0.67
CA THR A 67 -10.25 -13.10 0.67
C THR A 67 -10.95 -12.68 -0.62
N GLU A 68 -11.44 -13.64 -1.41
CA GLU A 68 -12.36 -13.41 -2.55
C GLU A 68 -13.73 -12.81 -2.12
N LYS A 69 -13.94 -12.69 -0.80
CA LYS A 69 -15.16 -12.21 -0.18
C LYS A 69 -15.19 -10.69 -0.02
N SER A 70 -16.29 -10.18 0.54
CA SER A 70 -16.53 -8.75 0.72
C SER A 70 -15.48 -8.07 1.61
N PHE A 71 -15.36 -6.75 1.55
CA PHE A 71 -14.54 -5.97 2.48
C PHE A 71 -14.88 -6.24 3.95
N SER A 72 -16.14 -6.53 4.26
CA SER A 72 -16.56 -6.88 5.61
C SER A 72 -15.99 -8.23 6.05
N ASP A 73 -15.87 -9.20 5.13
CA ASP A 73 -15.29 -10.51 5.42
C ASP A 73 -13.77 -10.38 5.62
N THR A 74 -13.09 -9.58 4.79
CA THR A 74 -11.67 -9.24 4.97
C THR A 74 -11.44 -8.61 6.36
N PHE A 75 -12.24 -7.61 6.72
CA PHE A 75 -12.14 -6.95 8.03
C PHE A 75 -12.38 -7.93 9.19
N ASN A 76 -13.34 -8.86 9.06
CA ASN A 76 -13.58 -9.87 10.08
C ASN A 76 -12.43 -10.89 10.23
N ALA A 77 -11.78 -11.25 9.13
CA ALA A 77 -10.67 -12.20 9.11
C ALA A 77 -9.44 -11.69 9.90
N ILE A 78 -9.19 -10.37 9.87
CA ILE A 78 -8.03 -9.77 10.54
C ILE A 78 -8.23 -9.53 12.05
N ARG A 79 -9.47 -9.53 12.55
CA ARG A 79 -9.77 -9.21 13.97
C ARG A 79 -9.09 -10.14 14.97
N PRO A 80 -9.13 -11.48 14.81
CA PRO A 80 -8.47 -12.38 15.76
C PRO A 80 -6.96 -12.17 15.81
N ILE A 81 -6.35 -11.79 14.69
CA ILE A 81 -4.92 -11.46 14.59
C ILE A 81 -4.63 -10.18 15.38
N GLY A 82 -5.42 -9.12 15.20
CA GLY A 82 -5.32 -7.90 16.00
C GLY A 82 -5.42 -8.15 17.50
N ILE A 83 -6.39 -8.96 17.95
CA ILE A 83 -6.56 -9.33 19.36
C ILE A 83 -5.35 -10.11 19.91
N LYS A 84 -4.81 -11.04 19.11
CA LYS A 84 -3.60 -11.80 19.45
C LYS A 84 -2.40 -10.86 19.68
N TYR A 85 -2.18 -9.89 18.79
CA TYR A 85 -1.05 -8.96 18.89
C TYR A 85 -1.25 -7.85 19.92
N GLU A 86 -2.50 -7.44 20.18
CA GLU A 86 -2.82 -6.58 21.33
C GLU A 86 -2.39 -7.25 22.64
N LYS A 87 -2.67 -8.55 22.81
CA LYS A 87 -2.22 -9.30 23.98
C LYS A 87 -0.70 -9.37 24.09
N LYS A 88 0.01 -9.64 22.99
CA LYS A 88 1.49 -9.65 22.96
C LYS A 88 2.07 -8.29 23.35
N MET A 89 1.49 -7.20 22.85
CA MET A 89 1.90 -5.84 23.21
C MET A 89 1.74 -5.58 24.70
N TYR A 90 0.59 -5.96 25.29
CA TYR A 90 0.38 -5.85 26.74
C TYR A 90 1.36 -6.69 27.54
N GLU A 91 1.65 -7.93 27.12
CA GLU A 91 2.64 -8.79 27.77
C GLU A 91 4.05 -8.17 27.73
N ALA A 92 4.45 -7.60 26.59
CA ALA A 92 5.78 -6.98 26.40
C ALA A 92 5.95 -5.64 27.13
N SER A 93 4.87 -4.89 27.31
CA SER A 93 4.85 -3.56 27.95
C SER A 93 4.57 -3.60 29.46
N GLY A 94 4.45 -4.78 30.06
CA GLY A 94 4.13 -4.92 31.48
C GLY A 94 2.67 -4.55 31.82
N GLY A 95 1.76 -4.67 30.86
CA GLY A 95 0.33 -4.40 31.02
C GLY A 95 -0.10 -2.99 30.64
N VAL A 96 0.78 -2.19 30.04
CA VAL A 96 0.52 -0.79 29.69
C VAL A 96 0.04 -0.68 28.24
N ASN A 97 -0.91 0.22 27.99
CA ASN A 97 -1.37 0.48 26.63
C ASN A 97 -0.42 1.45 25.92
N THR A 98 0.55 0.92 25.17
CA THR A 98 1.48 1.73 24.37
C THR A 98 1.01 1.93 22.93
N HIS A 99 0.47 0.89 22.28
CA HIS A 99 0.21 0.89 20.84
C HIS A 99 -1.14 0.29 20.45
N LYS A 100 -2.16 0.28 21.33
CA LYS A 100 -3.47 -0.27 20.95
C LYS A 100 -4.15 0.51 19.81
N GLY A 101 -3.92 1.83 19.73
CA GLY A 101 -4.34 2.68 18.61
C GLY A 101 -3.64 2.27 17.32
N ALA A 102 -2.32 2.34 17.32
CA ALA A 102 -1.42 1.84 16.27
C ALA A 102 -1.74 0.41 15.74
N ILE A 103 -2.00 -0.55 16.63
CA ILE A 103 -2.37 -1.93 16.22
C ILE A 103 -3.64 -1.89 15.37
N PHE A 104 -4.63 -1.08 15.74
CA PHE A 104 -5.83 -0.92 14.93
C PHE A 104 -5.55 -0.16 13.63
N THR A 105 -4.88 1.00 13.68
CA THR A 105 -4.64 1.87 12.51
C THR A 105 -3.78 1.20 11.46
N LEU A 106 -2.56 0.80 11.84
CA LEU A 106 -1.61 0.15 10.95
C LEU A 106 -2.10 -1.25 10.57
N GLY A 107 -2.88 -1.92 11.43
CA GLY A 107 -3.56 -3.17 11.09
C GLY A 107 -4.56 -3.01 9.93
N VAL A 108 -5.43 -2.00 9.95
CA VAL A 108 -6.37 -1.78 8.83
C VAL A 108 -5.67 -1.26 7.57
N ILE A 109 -4.57 -0.49 7.71
CA ILE A 109 -3.70 -0.09 6.60
C ILE A 109 -3.04 -1.30 5.95
N ALA A 110 -2.41 -2.17 6.75
CA ALA A 110 -1.82 -3.42 6.27
C ALA A 110 -2.85 -4.28 5.55
N SER A 111 -4.07 -4.39 6.10
CA SER A 111 -5.14 -5.14 5.44
C SER A 111 -5.58 -4.51 4.12
N ALA A 112 -5.67 -3.18 4.05
CA ALA A 112 -5.94 -2.46 2.81
C ALA A 112 -4.86 -2.75 1.76
N ILE A 113 -3.58 -2.67 2.13
CA ILE A 113 -2.45 -2.96 1.22
C ILE A 113 -2.50 -4.41 0.73
N GLY A 114 -2.69 -5.37 1.65
CA GLY A 114 -2.84 -6.79 1.30
C GLY A 114 -3.97 -7.00 0.31
N LYS A 115 -5.14 -6.41 0.55
CA LYS A 115 -6.27 -6.52 -0.39
C LYS A 115 -5.99 -5.85 -1.74
N ILE A 116 -5.35 -4.67 -1.78
CA ILE A 116 -4.94 -4.03 -3.04
C ILE A 116 -3.96 -4.91 -3.83
N TYR A 117 -3.02 -5.56 -3.14
CA TYR A 117 -2.09 -6.53 -3.71
C TYR A 117 -2.83 -7.70 -4.36
N TYR A 118 -3.76 -8.32 -3.64
CA TYR A 118 -4.54 -9.45 -4.18
C TYR A 118 -5.47 -9.03 -5.33
N ASP A 119 -6.07 -7.84 -5.26
CA ASP A 119 -6.82 -7.24 -6.37
C ASP A 119 -5.94 -6.87 -7.59
N ASN A 120 -4.62 -7.00 -7.47
CA ASN A 120 -3.60 -6.66 -8.47
C ASN A 120 -3.70 -5.22 -8.97
N LYS A 121 -3.92 -4.26 -8.06
CA LYS A 121 -4.03 -2.84 -8.39
C LYS A 121 -2.73 -2.09 -8.10
N TYR A 122 -2.55 -0.95 -8.75
CA TYR A 122 -1.44 -0.03 -8.45
C TYR A 122 -1.68 0.63 -7.09
N ILE A 123 -0.77 0.38 -6.16
CA ILE A 123 -0.85 0.94 -4.82
C ILE A 123 -0.50 2.42 -4.87
N SER A 124 -1.25 3.22 -4.11
CA SER A 124 -0.99 4.62 -3.81
C SER A 124 -1.57 4.94 -2.45
N VAL A 125 -1.06 5.98 -1.79
CA VAL A 125 -1.59 6.47 -0.50
C VAL A 125 -3.11 6.72 -0.58
N ASN A 126 -3.58 7.35 -1.66
CA ASN A 126 -5.01 7.59 -1.87
C ASN A 126 -5.82 6.29 -2.02
N LEU A 127 -5.30 5.30 -2.73
CA LEU A 127 -5.99 4.01 -2.86
C LEU A 127 -6.04 3.24 -1.54
N ILE A 128 -4.97 3.30 -0.74
CA ILE A 128 -4.93 2.73 0.62
C ILE A 128 -6.06 3.34 1.46
N SER A 129 -6.18 4.67 1.48
CA SER A 129 -7.26 5.38 2.18
C SER A 129 -8.65 4.93 1.75
N GLU A 130 -8.90 4.81 0.44
CA GLU A 130 -10.18 4.34 -0.09
C GLU A 130 -10.48 2.88 0.29
N TYR A 131 -9.47 2.02 0.36
CA TYR A 131 -9.64 0.64 0.81
C TYR A 131 -9.92 0.55 2.31
N VAL A 132 -9.24 1.36 3.13
CA VAL A 132 -9.53 1.49 4.56
C VAL A 132 -11.00 1.90 4.77
N LYS A 133 -11.48 2.91 4.05
CA LYS A 133 -12.88 3.36 4.12
C LYS A 133 -13.87 2.24 3.84
N LYS A 134 -13.57 1.37 2.87
CA LYS A 134 -14.40 0.20 2.55
C LYS A 134 -14.31 -0.90 3.61
N LEU A 135 -13.12 -1.20 4.13
CA LEU A 135 -12.92 -2.15 5.24
C LEU A 135 -13.69 -1.71 6.49
N CYS A 136 -13.59 -0.43 6.83
CA CYS A 136 -14.16 0.18 8.02
C CYS A 136 -15.59 0.73 7.83
N ALA A 137 -16.28 0.38 6.73
CA ALA A 137 -17.60 0.93 6.41
C ALA A 137 -18.61 0.74 7.56
N ASN A 138 -18.55 -0.41 8.24
CA ASN A 138 -19.44 -0.80 9.34
C ASN A 138 -18.77 -0.71 10.71
N ILE A 139 -17.66 0.04 10.86
CA ILE A 139 -16.87 0.06 12.10
C ILE A 139 -17.67 0.53 13.33
N PHE A 140 -18.68 1.36 13.15
CA PHE A 140 -19.53 1.84 14.25
C PHE A 140 -20.51 0.79 14.77
N ASP A 141 -20.73 -0.31 14.04
CA ASP A 141 -21.53 -1.42 14.54
C ASP A 141 -20.87 -2.10 15.75
N ASP A 142 -19.56 -1.93 15.93
CA ASP A 142 -18.85 -2.38 17.14
C ASP A 142 -19.40 -1.70 18.40
N PHE A 143 -19.92 -0.47 18.32
CA PHE A 143 -20.53 0.20 19.47
C PHE A 143 -21.89 -0.37 19.87
N ASN A 144 -22.52 -1.18 19.01
CA ASN A 144 -23.76 -1.89 19.34
C ASN A 144 -23.50 -3.19 20.12
N LYS A 145 -22.24 -3.63 20.20
CA LYS A 145 -21.86 -4.85 20.93
C LYS A 145 -21.81 -4.56 22.42
N LYS A 146 -22.45 -5.42 23.20
CA LYS A 146 -22.59 -5.27 24.66
C LYS A 146 -21.24 -5.12 25.38
N GLU A 147 -20.21 -5.76 24.86
CA GLU A 147 -18.82 -5.74 25.36
C GLU A 147 -18.10 -4.40 25.16
N MET A 148 -18.56 -3.56 24.22
CA MET A 148 -17.92 -2.29 23.89
C MET A 148 -18.59 -1.08 24.56
N LEU A 149 -19.80 -1.24 25.11
CA LEU A 149 -20.61 -0.15 25.67
C LEU A 149 -19.92 0.60 26.83
N ASP A 150 -19.03 -0.07 27.57
CA ASP A 150 -18.28 0.53 28.69
C ASP A 150 -16.91 1.11 28.31
N SER A 151 -16.52 1.05 27.03
CA SER A 151 -15.25 1.63 26.57
C SER A 151 -15.30 3.17 26.52
N ASN A 152 -14.17 3.83 26.76
CA ASN A 152 -14.05 5.30 26.59
C ASN A 152 -14.51 5.74 25.19
N GLY A 153 -14.14 4.97 24.15
CA GLY A 153 -14.54 5.23 22.78
C GLY A 153 -16.05 5.15 22.56
N ALA A 154 -16.74 4.17 23.16
CA ALA A 154 -18.19 4.09 23.08
C ALA A 154 -18.89 5.24 23.80
N ARG A 155 -18.39 5.62 24.99
CA ARG A 155 -18.92 6.77 25.73
C ARG A 155 -18.78 8.08 24.97
N ILE A 156 -17.66 8.29 24.27
CA ILE A 156 -17.47 9.47 23.42
C ILE A 156 -18.37 9.39 22.18
N TYR A 157 -18.45 8.24 21.51
CA TYR A 157 -19.32 8.04 20.35
C TYR A 157 -20.79 8.34 20.65
N ILE A 158 -21.31 7.87 21.79
CA ILE A 158 -22.70 8.13 22.23
C ILE A 158 -22.95 9.63 22.43
N LYS A 159 -21.97 10.37 22.94
CA LYS A 159 -22.09 11.82 23.17
C LYS A 159 -21.92 12.63 21.89
N ASN A 160 -20.96 12.25 21.05
CA ASN A 160 -20.70 12.90 19.77
C ASN A 160 -19.96 11.96 18.82
N ALA A 161 -20.69 11.41 17.84
CA ALA A 161 -20.14 10.46 16.88
C ALA A 161 -18.95 11.03 16.06
N LYS A 162 -18.89 12.36 15.84
CA LYS A 162 -17.76 13.01 15.15
C LYS A 162 -16.47 13.00 15.98
N HIS A 163 -16.57 12.79 17.29
CA HIS A 163 -15.42 12.70 18.19
C HIS A 163 -15.06 11.25 18.52
N SER A 164 -15.55 10.26 17.76
CA SER A 164 -15.30 8.84 18.07
C SER A 164 -13.87 8.36 17.78
N GLY A 165 -12.93 9.31 17.65
CA GLY A 165 -11.50 9.12 17.59
C GLY A 165 -11.07 8.32 16.37
N ILE A 166 -10.13 7.41 16.58
CA ILE A 166 -9.47 6.71 15.48
C ILE A 166 -10.41 5.84 14.63
N ARG A 167 -11.56 5.42 15.17
CA ARG A 167 -12.61 4.73 14.39
C ARG A 167 -13.34 5.66 13.43
N TYR A 168 -13.55 6.92 13.83
CA TYR A 168 -14.08 7.95 12.95
C TYR A 168 -13.12 8.19 11.80
N GLU A 169 -11.83 8.39 12.11
CA GLU A 169 -10.79 8.58 11.10
C GLU A 169 -10.74 7.39 10.13
N ALA A 170 -10.68 6.15 10.63
CA ALA A 170 -10.66 4.97 9.78
C ALA A 170 -11.91 4.84 8.89
N LYS A 171 -13.11 5.16 9.39
CA LYS A 171 -14.33 5.16 8.57
C LYS A 171 -14.25 6.16 7.41
N HIS A 172 -13.50 7.24 7.56
CA HIS A 172 -13.30 8.27 6.53
C HIS A 172 -11.97 8.14 5.79
N GLY A 173 -11.26 7.01 5.95
CA GLY A 173 -10.01 6.75 5.25
C GLY A 173 -8.82 7.57 5.77
N PHE A 174 -8.83 7.97 7.05
CA PHE A 174 -7.77 8.78 7.68
C PHE A 174 -7.55 10.12 6.98
N MET A 175 -8.63 10.84 6.64
CA MET A 175 -8.55 12.13 5.95
C MET A 175 -7.66 13.14 6.67
N THR A 176 -7.70 13.18 8.02
CA THR A 176 -6.84 14.09 8.80
C THR A 176 -5.36 13.80 8.60
N ALA A 177 -4.97 12.52 8.49
CA ALA A 177 -3.60 12.13 8.20
C ALA A 177 -3.19 12.48 6.76
N LEU A 178 -4.10 12.38 5.79
CA LEU A 178 -3.84 12.83 4.41
C LEU A 178 -3.62 14.35 4.35
N ASP A 179 -4.48 15.13 4.99
CA ASP A 179 -4.35 16.59 5.07
C ASP A 179 -3.03 16.98 5.77
N ALA A 180 -2.66 16.27 6.84
CA ALA A 180 -1.39 16.46 7.52
C ALA A 180 -0.19 16.06 6.65
N TYR A 181 -0.33 15.03 5.81
CA TYR A 181 0.71 14.64 4.87
C TYR A 181 0.90 15.68 3.76
N ASP A 182 -0.17 16.31 3.28
CA ASP A 182 -0.06 17.45 2.37
C ASP A 182 0.62 18.66 3.03
N PHE A 183 0.30 18.92 4.32
CA PHE A 183 1.03 19.92 5.11
C PHE A 183 2.53 19.58 5.22
N TYR A 184 2.87 18.33 5.51
CA TYR A 184 4.25 17.85 5.51
C TYR A 184 4.91 18.00 4.14
N LYS A 185 4.23 17.70 3.03
CA LYS A 185 4.80 17.84 1.67
C LYS A 185 5.27 19.27 1.39
N ASN A 186 4.55 20.26 1.94
CA ASN A 186 4.89 21.68 1.79
C ASN A 186 5.98 22.15 2.76
N THR A 187 5.98 21.64 4.00
CA THR A 187 6.89 22.12 5.06
C THR A 187 8.18 21.31 5.19
N LYS A 188 8.11 20.03 4.83
CA LYS A 188 9.15 19.00 5.05
C LYS A 188 9.58 18.89 6.52
N ASP A 189 8.67 19.16 7.44
CA ASP A 189 8.94 19.26 8.88
C ASP A 189 7.89 18.47 9.67
N PHE A 190 8.32 17.34 10.24
CA PHE A 190 7.43 16.45 11.01
C PHE A 190 7.00 17.06 12.35
N LEU A 191 7.84 17.88 12.99
CA LEU A 191 7.45 18.54 14.24
C LEU A 191 6.36 19.58 13.98
N LYS A 192 6.50 20.40 12.93
CA LYS A 192 5.42 21.31 12.51
C LYS A 192 4.18 20.55 12.09
N THR A 193 4.33 19.42 11.44
CA THR A 193 3.19 18.58 11.04
C THR A 193 2.46 18.00 12.26
N TYR A 194 3.19 17.58 13.30
CA TYR A 194 2.60 17.12 14.55
C TYR A 194 1.82 18.23 15.26
N VAL A 195 2.39 19.44 15.35
CA VAL A 195 1.69 20.60 15.91
C VAL A 195 0.48 20.98 15.04
N TYR A 196 0.57 20.85 13.72
CA TYR A 196 -0.57 21.01 12.80
C TYR A 196 -1.69 20.01 13.10
N ILE A 197 -1.38 18.74 13.29
CA ILE A 197 -2.35 17.71 13.71
C ILE A 197 -3.02 18.11 15.01
N ILE A 198 -2.26 18.51 16.04
CA ILE A 198 -2.82 18.98 17.33
C ILE A 198 -3.79 20.15 17.12
N SER A 199 -3.53 21.03 16.15
CA SER A 199 -4.37 22.20 15.89
C SER A 199 -5.75 21.88 15.29
N ILE A 200 -5.91 20.72 14.65
CA ILE A 200 -7.10 20.35 13.89
C ILE A 200 -7.84 19.12 14.45
N LEU A 201 -7.11 18.14 15.00
CA LEU A 201 -7.68 16.85 15.42
C LEU A 201 -8.46 16.99 16.73
N ASP A 202 -9.63 16.36 16.79
CA ASP A 202 -10.40 16.23 18.03
C ASP A 202 -9.91 15.01 18.83
N ASP A 203 -8.75 15.17 19.47
CA ASP A 203 -8.03 14.08 20.13
C ASP A 203 -8.79 13.56 21.38
N THR A 204 -9.29 12.32 21.27
CA THR A 204 -10.01 11.65 22.36
C THR A 204 -9.17 11.40 23.61
N THR A 205 -7.85 11.25 23.49
CA THR A 205 -6.96 11.09 24.65
C THR A 205 -6.85 12.39 25.43
N THR A 206 -6.80 13.54 24.72
CA THR A 206 -6.90 14.87 25.34
C THR A 206 -8.24 15.04 26.04
N ILE A 207 -9.36 14.76 25.36
CA ILE A 207 -10.71 14.87 25.94
C ILE A 207 -10.84 14.00 27.20
N ASN A 208 -10.32 12.77 27.17
CA ASN A 208 -10.39 11.86 28.31
C ASN A 208 -9.58 12.34 29.52
N ARG A 209 -8.45 13.03 29.30
CA ARG A 209 -7.60 13.54 30.40
C ARG A 209 -8.09 14.86 30.97
N VAL A 210 -8.45 15.81 30.11
CA VAL A 210 -8.65 17.22 30.49
C VAL A 210 -9.96 17.83 29.96
N GLY A 211 -10.81 17.04 29.31
CA GLY A 211 -12.12 17.48 28.79
C GLY A 211 -12.04 18.36 27.54
N GLU A 212 -13.19 18.79 27.04
CA GLU A 212 -13.32 19.62 25.83
C GLU A 212 -12.64 20.99 25.97
N SER A 213 -12.63 21.58 27.16
CA SER A 213 -11.90 22.82 27.41
C SER A 213 -10.39 22.65 27.24
N GLY A 214 -9.84 21.52 27.71
CA GLY A 214 -8.45 21.16 27.50
C GLY A 214 -8.11 20.89 26.03
N LEU A 215 -9.02 20.26 25.28
CA LEU A 215 -8.88 20.09 23.84
C LEU A 215 -8.85 21.46 23.12
N ASN A 216 -9.78 22.36 23.41
CA ASN A 216 -9.80 23.69 22.80
C ASN A 216 -8.53 24.49 23.13
N PHE A 217 -8.07 24.43 24.38
CA PHE A 217 -6.79 25.01 24.79
C PHE A 217 -5.62 24.43 23.96
N SER A 218 -5.58 23.11 23.80
CA SER A 218 -4.56 22.39 23.04
C SER A 218 -4.50 22.89 21.58
N LYS A 219 -5.66 22.93 20.91
CA LYS A 219 -5.79 23.38 19.52
C LYS A 219 -5.36 24.85 19.34
N ASP A 220 -5.76 25.73 20.26
CA ASP A 220 -5.42 27.15 20.19
C ASP A 220 -3.94 27.41 20.52
N TYR A 221 -3.34 26.62 21.43
CA TYR A 221 -1.92 26.72 21.70
C TYR A 221 -1.11 26.24 20.48
N ALA A 222 -1.46 25.10 19.89
CA ALA A 222 -0.80 24.61 18.68
C ALA A 222 -0.82 25.62 17.53
N LYS A 223 -1.93 26.32 17.30
CA LYS A 223 -2.01 27.43 16.32
C LYS A 223 -1.04 28.57 16.64
N LYS A 224 -0.84 28.91 17.92
CA LYS A 224 0.14 29.94 18.31
C LYS A 224 1.57 29.48 18.05
N VAL A 225 1.88 28.22 18.37
CA VAL A 225 3.21 27.63 18.12
C VAL A 225 3.53 27.61 16.63
N LEU A 226 2.57 27.21 15.78
CA LEU A 226 2.75 27.21 14.31
C LEU A 226 3.01 28.59 13.71
N ASN A 227 2.41 29.63 14.29
CA ASN A 227 2.57 31.01 13.83
C ASN A 227 3.77 31.72 14.48
N SER A 228 4.56 31.03 15.31
CA SER A 228 5.71 31.60 15.97
C SER A 228 6.92 31.66 15.05
N ASP A 229 7.63 32.80 15.08
CA ASP A 229 8.94 32.95 14.45
C ASP A 229 10.04 32.13 15.17
N ASN A 230 9.78 31.64 16.38
CA ASN A 230 10.69 30.82 17.17
C ASN A 230 10.06 29.47 17.56
N PHE A 231 9.73 28.69 16.53
CA PHE A 231 9.05 27.39 16.65
C PHE A 231 9.74 26.44 17.65
N ASP A 232 11.06 26.28 17.57
CA ASP A 232 11.82 25.33 18.39
C ASP A 232 11.76 25.63 19.90
N TYR A 233 11.71 26.92 20.26
CA TYR A 233 11.52 27.32 21.65
C TYR A 233 10.07 27.06 22.11
N GLU A 234 9.11 27.45 21.28
CA GLU A 234 7.69 27.35 21.62
C GLU A 234 7.21 25.90 21.74
N ILE A 235 7.68 24.98 20.90
CA ILE A 235 7.32 23.56 21.01
C ILE A 235 7.88 22.92 22.29
N LYS A 236 9.08 23.31 22.73
CA LYS A 236 9.64 22.85 24.02
C LYS A 236 8.86 23.41 25.22
N LEU A 237 8.41 24.66 25.13
CA LEU A 237 7.55 25.24 26.15
C LEU A 237 6.18 24.55 26.18
N MET A 238 5.61 24.28 25.01
CA MET A 238 4.37 23.53 24.85
C MET A 238 4.47 22.14 25.48
N ASN A 239 5.58 21.42 25.29
CA ASN A 239 5.79 20.11 25.93
C ASN A 239 5.72 20.21 27.46
N LYS A 240 6.45 21.17 28.06
CA LYS A 240 6.41 21.41 29.52
C LYS A 240 5.00 21.70 30.03
N VAL A 241 4.28 22.57 29.34
CA VAL A 241 2.90 22.92 29.70
C VAL A 241 1.98 21.70 29.62
N TYR A 242 2.17 20.81 28.65
CA TYR A 242 1.35 19.61 28.48
C TYR A 242 1.58 18.62 29.61
N THR A 243 2.85 18.43 30.01
CA THR A 243 3.21 17.63 31.19
C THR A 243 2.61 18.19 32.47
N GLU A 244 2.76 19.50 32.73
CA GLU A 244 2.20 20.16 33.92
C GLU A 244 0.66 20.12 33.98
N LYS A 245 -0.01 20.21 32.83
CA LYS A 245 -1.47 20.17 32.72
C LYS A 245 -2.04 18.76 32.55
N ASN A 246 -1.20 17.73 32.55
CA ASN A 246 -1.60 16.35 32.32
C ASN A 246 -2.37 16.15 30.99
N ILE A 247 -1.93 16.82 29.92
CA ILE A 247 -2.54 16.75 28.57
C ILE A 247 -1.89 15.63 27.78
N SER A 248 -2.67 14.62 27.37
CA SER A 248 -2.23 13.59 26.41
C SER A 248 -2.63 13.94 25.00
N THR A 249 -1.80 13.61 24.02
CA THR A 249 -2.03 13.78 22.58
C THR A 249 -1.85 12.46 21.81
N GLY A 250 -2.24 11.35 22.44
CA GLY A 250 -2.08 10.01 21.87
C GLY A 250 -2.82 9.78 20.55
N GLY A 251 -3.96 10.46 20.33
CA GLY A 251 -4.63 10.40 19.02
C GLY A 251 -3.87 11.18 17.94
N CYS A 252 -3.20 12.28 18.33
CA CYS A 252 -2.29 13.00 17.44
C CYS A 252 -1.05 12.15 17.12
N ALA A 253 -0.53 11.39 18.09
CA ALA A 253 0.55 10.42 17.90
C ALA A 253 0.17 9.33 16.88
N ASP A 254 -0.99 8.68 17.05
CA ASP A 254 -1.52 7.72 16.07
C ASP A 254 -1.68 8.34 14.66
N THR A 255 -1.88 9.67 14.57
CA THR A 255 -2.06 10.37 13.29
C THR A 255 -0.72 10.72 12.63
N ILE A 256 0.28 11.20 13.38
CA ILE A 256 1.61 11.52 12.81
C ILE A 256 2.34 10.24 12.38
N GLU A 257 2.12 9.12 13.06
CA GLU A 257 2.54 7.77 12.63
C GLU A 257 2.09 7.49 11.20
N LEU A 258 0.82 7.75 10.87
CA LEU A 258 0.30 7.56 9.52
C LEU A 258 0.96 8.49 8.49
N VAL A 259 1.39 9.69 8.89
CA VAL A 259 2.11 10.62 8.01
C VAL A 259 3.52 10.08 7.70
N TYR A 260 4.23 9.54 8.70
CA TYR A 260 5.50 8.83 8.47
C TYR A 260 5.29 7.65 7.53
N PHE A 261 4.26 6.83 7.77
CA PHE A 261 3.91 5.73 6.89
C PHE A 261 3.66 6.20 5.44
N PHE A 262 2.88 7.25 5.23
CA PHE A 262 2.61 7.76 3.88
C PHE A 262 3.87 8.27 3.19
N LYS A 263 4.80 8.90 3.93
CA LYS A 263 6.08 9.33 3.40
C LYS A 263 6.94 8.15 2.96
N HIS A 264 7.12 7.16 3.83
CA HIS A 264 7.89 5.95 3.53
C HIS A 264 7.28 5.16 2.37
N MET A 265 5.95 5.08 2.33
CA MET A 265 5.23 4.42 1.25
C MET A 265 5.42 5.15 -0.10
N ASP A 266 5.32 6.48 -0.14
CA ASP A 266 5.55 7.26 -1.37
C ASP A 266 7.00 7.07 -1.86
N ASP A 267 8.00 7.12 -0.96
CA ASP A 267 9.41 6.90 -1.32
C ASP A 267 9.64 5.48 -1.88
N PHE A 268 9.09 4.47 -1.20
CA PHE A 268 9.16 3.09 -1.64
C PHE A 268 8.52 2.93 -3.02
N LEU A 269 7.33 3.50 -3.25
CA LEU A 269 6.63 3.42 -4.52
C LEU A 269 7.40 4.13 -5.63
N GLU A 270 8.02 5.29 -5.36
CA GLU A 270 8.86 5.99 -6.33
C GLU A 270 10.04 5.11 -6.76
N ILE A 271 10.77 4.53 -5.80
CA ILE A 271 11.89 3.62 -6.08
C ILE A 271 11.41 2.39 -6.84
N TYR A 272 10.32 1.77 -6.39
CA TYR A 272 9.75 0.58 -7.00
C TYR A 272 9.32 0.84 -8.46
N MET A 273 8.70 1.98 -8.73
CA MET A 273 8.33 2.40 -10.09
C MET A 273 9.55 2.69 -10.97
N ASN A 274 10.58 3.34 -10.42
CA ASN A 274 11.83 3.60 -11.15
C ASN A 274 12.56 2.30 -11.52
N ASN A 275 12.53 1.28 -10.65
CA ASN A 275 13.10 -0.03 -10.96
C ASN A 275 12.41 -0.69 -12.17
N PHE A 276 11.09 -0.54 -12.35
CA PHE A 276 10.42 -1.04 -13.56
C PHE A 276 10.89 -0.33 -14.84
N LEU A 277 11.20 0.96 -14.77
CA LEU A 277 11.72 1.72 -15.92
C LEU A 277 13.14 1.24 -16.26
N ASN A 278 14.01 1.11 -15.25
CA ASN A 278 15.38 0.60 -15.43
C ASN A 278 15.40 -0.81 -16.02
N ASN A 279 14.52 -1.71 -15.54
CA ASN A 279 14.42 -3.07 -16.09
C ASN A 279 14.07 -3.09 -17.59
N LYS A 280 13.29 -2.11 -18.08
CA LYS A 280 13.04 -1.98 -19.53
C LYS A 280 14.27 -1.52 -20.29
N GLU A 281 15.02 -0.56 -19.76
CA GLU A 281 16.26 -0.09 -20.38
C GLU A 281 17.33 -1.18 -20.45
N ASP A 282 17.49 -1.96 -19.39
CA ASP A 282 18.47 -3.06 -19.36
C ASP A 282 18.11 -4.18 -20.34
N ARG A 283 16.83 -4.54 -20.44
CA ARG A 283 16.35 -5.43 -21.50
C ARG A 283 16.64 -4.87 -22.90
N TRP A 284 16.47 -3.56 -23.10
CA TRP A 284 16.75 -2.94 -24.39
C TRP A 284 18.24 -3.00 -24.77
N LYS A 285 19.14 -2.88 -23.79
CA LYS A 285 20.59 -3.10 -24.00
C LYS A 285 20.88 -4.53 -24.46
N ILE A 286 20.23 -5.52 -23.85
CA ILE A 286 20.37 -6.95 -24.25
C ILE A 286 19.87 -7.16 -25.69
N ILE A 287 18.69 -6.62 -26.03
CA ILE A 287 18.12 -6.71 -27.37
C ILE A 287 19.05 -6.08 -28.41
N THR A 288 19.55 -4.88 -28.14
CA THR A 288 20.45 -4.14 -29.03
C THR A 288 21.71 -4.93 -29.30
N LYS A 289 22.37 -5.42 -28.25
CA LYS A 289 23.57 -6.26 -28.35
C LYS A 289 23.30 -7.54 -29.15
N ALA A 290 22.17 -8.21 -28.91
CA ALA A 290 21.84 -9.43 -29.63
C ALA A 290 21.61 -9.20 -31.14
N ILE A 291 20.97 -8.09 -31.53
CA ILE A 291 20.82 -7.73 -32.95
C ILE A 291 22.20 -7.43 -33.55
N GLU A 292 23.07 -6.75 -32.83
CA GLU A 292 24.44 -6.47 -33.27
C GLU A 292 25.24 -7.75 -33.51
N ASP A 293 25.19 -8.70 -32.58
CA ASP A 293 25.98 -9.93 -32.59
C ASP A 293 25.45 -10.94 -33.63
N TYR A 294 24.14 -11.12 -33.72
CA TYR A 294 23.53 -12.19 -34.53
C TYR A 294 22.98 -11.74 -35.89
N LYS A 295 22.77 -10.43 -36.09
CA LYS A 295 22.17 -9.86 -37.32
C LYS A 295 20.83 -10.50 -37.70
N LYS A 296 20.03 -10.86 -36.70
CA LYS A 296 18.70 -11.47 -36.86
C LYS A 296 17.67 -10.73 -36.02
N PRO A 297 16.37 -10.81 -36.37
CA PRO A 297 15.30 -10.30 -35.54
C PRO A 297 15.31 -10.96 -34.14
N ILE A 298 14.77 -10.24 -33.18
CA ILE A 298 14.63 -10.69 -31.78
C ILE A 298 13.16 -10.85 -31.45
N ILE A 299 12.84 -11.87 -30.67
CA ILE A 299 11.50 -12.13 -30.15
C ILE A 299 11.55 -11.89 -28.65
N THR A 300 10.65 -11.07 -28.12
CA THR A 300 10.49 -10.89 -26.67
C THR A 300 9.17 -11.48 -26.23
N LEU A 301 9.17 -12.20 -25.12
CA LEU A 301 7.98 -12.72 -24.44
C LEU A 301 7.88 -12.03 -23.09
N ASN A 302 6.74 -11.39 -22.79
CA ASN A 302 6.47 -10.77 -21.50
C ASN A 302 5.04 -11.06 -21.05
N LEU A 303 4.77 -11.13 -19.76
CA LEU A 303 3.37 -11.07 -19.30
C LEU A 303 2.74 -9.69 -19.58
N ASN A 304 1.56 -9.73 -20.17
CA ASN A 304 0.70 -8.58 -20.46
C ASN A 304 -0.51 -8.56 -19.52
N ILE A 305 -0.24 -8.55 -18.22
CA ILE A 305 -1.26 -8.47 -17.17
C ILE A 305 -1.26 -7.05 -16.62
N LYS A 306 -2.46 -6.45 -16.53
CA LYS A 306 -2.64 -5.15 -15.88
C LYS A 306 -2.53 -5.34 -14.37
N GLY A 307 -1.68 -4.52 -13.74
CA GLY A 307 -1.50 -4.51 -12.29
C GLY A 307 -0.05 -4.25 -11.90
N MET A 308 0.17 -3.98 -10.61
CA MET A 308 1.48 -3.67 -10.05
C MET A 308 2.36 -4.90 -9.86
N HIS A 309 1.75 -6.07 -9.66
CA HIS A 309 2.46 -7.32 -9.38
C HIS A 309 2.25 -8.29 -10.54
N LYS A 310 3.17 -8.25 -11.50
CA LYS A 310 3.16 -9.15 -12.66
C LYS A 310 3.80 -10.50 -12.36
N ASP A 311 4.46 -10.61 -11.22
CA ASP A 311 5.27 -11.74 -10.77
C ASP A 311 4.53 -12.66 -9.78
N LYS A 312 3.21 -12.57 -9.75
CA LYS A 312 2.40 -13.48 -8.94
C LYS A 312 2.53 -14.89 -9.49
N VAL A 313 2.73 -15.85 -8.58
CA VAL A 313 2.84 -17.29 -8.89
C VAL A 313 1.62 -17.80 -9.67
N GLU A 314 0.43 -17.24 -9.41
CA GLU A 314 -0.79 -17.57 -10.14
C GLU A 314 -0.72 -17.29 -11.65
N PHE A 315 0.21 -16.44 -12.12
CA PHE A 315 0.42 -16.15 -13.54
C PHE A 315 1.50 -17.02 -14.20
N GLU A 316 2.27 -17.77 -13.40
CA GLU A 316 3.31 -18.68 -13.89
C GLU A 316 2.79 -19.70 -14.93
N PRO A 317 1.58 -20.30 -14.78
CA PRO A 317 1.05 -21.22 -15.79
C PRO A 317 0.90 -20.58 -17.17
N ILE A 318 0.44 -19.32 -17.25
CA ILE A 318 0.30 -18.57 -18.52
C ILE A 318 1.67 -18.39 -19.17
N TYR A 319 2.66 -17.93 -18.39
CA TYR A 319 4.02 -17.71 -18.90
C TYR A 319 4.65 -19.02 -19.40
N LYS A 320 4.55 -20.10 -18.63
CA LYS A 320 5.05 -21.43 -19.02
C LYS A 320 4.37 -21.94 -20.28
N ALA A 321 3.05 -21.84 -20.38
CA ALA A 321 2.30 -22.26 -21.56
C ALA A 321 2.74 -21.48 -22.82
N ALA A 322 2.91 -20.15 -22.72
CA ALA A 322 3.40 -19.34 -23.83
C ALA A 322 4.85 -19.69 -24.20
N LYS A 323 5.71 -19.91 -23.20
CA LYS A 323 7.11 -20.32 -23.38
C LYS A 323 7.23 -21.65 -24.13
N MET A 324 6.28 -22.58 -23.99
CA MET A 324 6.28 -23.86 -24.74
C MET A 324 6.25 -23.64 -26.27
N PHE A 325 5.57 -22.61 -26.78
CA PHE A 325 5.56 -22.26 -28.21
C PHE A 325 6.90 -21.73 -28.72
N LEU A 326 7.76 -21.27 -27.80
CA LEU A 326 9.10 -20.75 -28.04
C LEU A 326 10.20 -21.75 -27.68
N SER A 327 9.85 -22.95 -27.20
CA SER A 327 10.81 -23.99 -26.74
C SER A 327 11.89 -24.36 -27.75
N ASN A 328 11.58 -24.28 -29.04
CA ASN A 328 12.53 -24.60 -30.11
C ASN A 328 13.41 -23.40 -30.53
N TYR A 329 13.18 -22.19 -30.00
CA TYR A 329 13.96 -20.98 -30.32
C TYR A 329 15.20 -20.89 -29.41
N ASN A 330 16.23 -20.17 -29.86
CA ASN A 330 17.42 -19.96 -29.05
C ASN A 330 17.14 -18.87 -28.00
N LEU A 331 17.24 -19.22 -26.72
CA LEU A 331 17.05 -18.30 -25.60
C LEU A 331 18.33 -17.47 -25.39
N ILE A 332 18.17 -16.14 -25.35
CA ILE A 332 19.26 -15.18 -25.13
C ILE A 332 19.28 -14.75 -23.67
N TYR A 333 18.11 -14.50 -23.10
CA TYR A 333 17.97 -13.99 -21.75
C TYR A 333 16.61 -14.40 -21.19
N GLU A 334 16.57 -14.70 -19.90
CA GLU A 334 15.36 -14.95 -19.15
C GLU A 334 15.44 -14.31 -17.78
N ASP A 335 14.33 -13.67 -17.42
CA ASP A 335 14.01 -13.18 -16.09
C ASP A 335 12.77 -13.93 -15.62
N GLU A 336 12.98 -15.01 -14.89
CA GLU A 336 11.90 -15.87 -14.40
C GLU A 336 11.03 -15.14 -13.37
N ASP A 337 11.61 -14.24 -12.58
CA ASP A 337 10.89 -13.49 -11.56
C ASP A 337 9.95 -12.46 -12.18
N ASN A 338 10.29 -11.86 -13.33
CA ASN A 338 9.42 -10.92 -14.03
C ASN A 338 8.65 -11.55 -15.22
N TYR A 339 8.72 -12.89 -15.37
CA TYR A 339 8.10 -13.63 -16.47
C TYR A 339 8.38 -13.01 -17.83
N SER A 340 9.67 -12.83 -18.12
CA SER A 340 10.18 -12.14 -19.29
C SER A 340 11.31 -12.94 -19.93
N ALA A 341 11.26 -13.14 -21.25
CA ALA A 341 12.33 -13.79 -21.98
C ALA A 341 12.60 -13.15 -23.34
N ILE A 342 13.82 -13.33 -23.84
CA ILE A 342 14.32 -12.82 -25.11
C ILE A 342 14.89 -14.00 -25.90
N TYR A 343 14.45 -14.14 -27.15
CA TYR A 343 14.82 -15.22 -28.05
C TYR A 343 15.34 -14.69 -29.37
N LEU A 344 16.18 -15.47 -30.03
CA LEU A 344 16.61 -15.22 -31.40
C LEU A 344 15.57 -15.77 -32.40
N ALA A 345 15.17 -14.95 -33.37
CA ALA A 345 14.27 -15.40 -34.45
C ALA A 345 14.91 -16.49 -35.33
N LYS A 346 14.08 -17.40 -35.84
CA LYS A 346 14.49 -18.42 -36.82
C LYS A 346 14.36 -17.93 -38.25
N ASN A 347 13.33 -17.15 -38.51
CA ASN A 347 12.97 -16.61 -39.83
C ASN A 347 13.05 -15.08 -39.85
N ASP A 348 12.64 -14.47 -40.97
CA ASP A 348 12.47 -13.03 -41.05
C ASP A 348 11.38 -12.54 -40.06
N GLY A 349 11.50 -11.27 -39.65
CA GLY A 349 10.65 -10.73 -38.60
C GLY A 349 9.16 -10.70 -38.96
N ALA A 350 8.83 -10.50 -40.24
CA ALA A 350 7.44 -10.48 -40.68
C ALA A 350 6.80 -11.87 -40.60
N HIS A 351 7.54 -12.92 -40.97
CA HIS A 351 7.11 -14.30 -40.80
C HIS A 351 6.87 -14.65 -39.33
N GLU A 352 7.83 -14.33 -38.45
CA GLU A 352 7.70 -14.59 -37.01
C GLU A 352 6.52 -13.82 -36.40
N LYS A 353 6.36 -12.53 -36.73
CA LYS A 353 5.25 -11.73 -36.16
C LYS A 353 3.88 -12.26 -36.61
N LYS A 354 3.73 -12.69 -37.87
CA LYS A 354 2.50 -13.36 -38.35
C LYS A 354 2.18 -14.62 -37.54
N LYS A 355 3.20 -15.43 -37.25
CA LYS A 355 3.03 -16.64 -36.44
C LYS A 355 2.48 -16.32 -35.04
N PHE A 356 3.06 -15.35 -34.34
CA PHE A 356 2.62 -14.98 -32.99
C PHE A 356 1.24 -14.31 -32.98
N VAL A 357 0.92 -13.52 -34.00
CA VAL A 357 -0.43 -12.97 -34.21
C VAL A 357 -1.47 -14.09 -34.33
N ASN A 358 -1.19 -15.14 -35.09
CA ASN A 358 -2.10 -16.29 -35.22
C ASN A 358 -2.28 -17.02 -33.89
N LEU A 359 -1.22 -17.20 -33.10
CA LEU A 359 -1.33 -17.82 -31.78
C LEU A 359 -2.21 -17.02 -30.81
N GLU A 360 -2.17 -15.68 -30.87
CA GLU A 360 -3.07 -14.83 -30.08
C GLU A 360 -4.54 -14.96 -30.47
N GLU A 361 -4.83 -15.33 -31.73
CA GLU A 361 -6.18 -15.52 -32.26
C GLU A 361 -6.70 -16.94 -32.01
N GLU A 362 -5.81 -17.93 -31.97
CA GLU A 362 -6.14 -19.34 -31.73
C GLU A 362 -6.27 -19.66 -30.23
N TYR A 363 -5.39 -19.12 -29.39
CA TYR A 363 -5.34 -19.42 -27.96
C TYR A 363 -5.66 -18.19 -27.11
N ASP A 364 -6.78 -18.24 -26.38
CA ASP A 364 -7.25 -17.15 -25.53
C ASP A 364 -6.18 -16.68 -24.52
N PHE A 365 -5.39 -17.59 -23.95
CA PHE A 365 -4.36 -17.25 -22.96
C PHE A 365 -3.17 -16.49 -23.55
N MET A 366 -2.89 -16.67 -24.85
CA MET A 366 -1.84 -15.93 -25.55
C MET A 366 -2.15 -14.43 -25.58
N ARG A 367 -3.39 -14.03 -25.25
CA ARG A 367 -3.79 -12.63 -25.13
C ARG A 367 -3.27 -11.94 -23.87
N PHE A 368 -2.84 -12.72 -22.87
CA PHE A 368 -2.24 -12.26 -21.61
C PHE A 368 -0.72 -12.26 -21.61
N VAL A 369 -0.11 -12.60 -22.76
CA VAL A 369 1.30 -12.34 -23.02
C VAL A 369 1.45 -11.30 -24.12
N ASP A 370 2.61 -10.66 -24.11
CA ASP A 370 3.09 -9.79 -25.17
C ASP A 370 4.24 -10.49 -25.85
N ILE A 371 4.02 -10.90 -27.10
CA ILE A 371 5.08 -11.45 -27.95
C ILE A 371 5.39 -10.46 -29.06
N ASP A 372 6.48 -9.75 -28.87
CA ASP A 372 6.98 -8.76 -29.81
C ASP A 372 8.14 -9.29 -30.63
N VAL A 373 8.15 -8.89 -31.89
CA VAL A 373 9.24 -9.17 -32.83
C VAL A 373 9.88 -7.85 -33.19
N ILE A 374 11.16 -7.71 -32.90
CA ILE A 374 11.97 -6.52 -33.15
C ILE A 374 12.86 -6.86 -34.33
N ASP A 375 12.76 -6.06 -35.39
CA ASP A 375 13.55 -6.26 -36.59
C ASP A 375 15.02 -5.89 -36.37
N THR A 376 15.86 -6.12 -37.38
CA THR A 376 17.30 -5.81 -37.32
C THR A 376 17.60 -4.30 -37.31
N SER A 377 16.59 -3.45 -37.51
CA SER A 377 16.68 -1.99 -37.42
C SER A 377 16.24 -1.48 -36.05
N LEU A 378 16.08 -2.37 -35.06
CA LEU A 378 15.60 -2.08 -33.71
C LEU A 378 14.16 -1.54 -33.66
N MET A 379 13.35 -1.85 -34.68
CA MET A 379 11.95 -1.44 -34.75
C MET A 379 11.02 -2.62 -34.44
N PRO A 380 10.09 -2.48 -33.47
CA PRO A 380 9.04 -3.47 -33.27
C PRO A 380 8.12 -3.57 -34.49
N ILE A 381 7.85 -4.78 -34.96
CA ILE A 381 6.92 -5.04 -36.08
C ILE A 381 5.50 -5.07 -35.54
N SER A 382 4.65 -4.18 -36.01
CA SER A 382 3.24 -4.10 -35.62
C SER A 382 2.32 -4.96 -36.51
N ARG A 383 1.08 -5.19 -36.07
CA ARG A 383 0.04 -5.83 -36.91
C ARG A 383 -0.25 -5.02 -38.17
N SER A 384 -0.21 -3.70 -38.07
CA SER A 384 -0.52 -2.79 -39.19
C SER A 384 0.56 -2.83 -40.27
N ASP A 385 1.83 -3.01 -39.90
CA ASP A 385 2.93 -3.18 -40.86
C ASP A 385 2.74 -4.43 -41.74
N LEU A 386 1.97 -5.40 -41.25
CA LEU A 386 1.65 -6.66 -41.94
C LEU A 386 0.28 -6.64 -42.65
N GLY A 387 -0.46 -5.53 -42.60
CA GLY A 387 -1.82 -5.43 -43.15
C GLY A 387 -2.87 -6.21 -42.35
N LEU A 388 -2.59 -6.56 -41.09
CA LEU A 388 -3.49 -7.34 -40.24
C LEU A 388 -4.41 -6.43 -39.41
N HIS A 389 -5.58 -6.96 -39.04
CA HIS A 389 -6.53 -6.25 -38.19
C HIS A 389 -5.96 -5.98 -36.79
N LYS A 390 -6.41 -4.86 -36.19
CA LYS A 390 -6.05 -4.47 -34.83
C LYS A 390 -6.63 -5.47 -33.81
N ARG A 391 -5.94 -5.61 -32.67
CA ARG A 391 -6.33 -6.54 -31.59
C ARG A 391 -7.71 -6.17 -31.03
N SER A 392 -8.57 -7.17 -30.85
CA SER A 392 -9.86 -7.02 -30.17
C SER A 392 -9.71 -6.87 -28.66
N CYS A 393 -10.72 -6.30 -28.00
CA CYS A 393 -10.79 -6.15 -26.55
C CYS A 393 -10.78 -7.53 -25.87
N ILE A 394 -9.96 -7.70 -24.82
CA ILE A 394 -9.82 -8.97 -24.11
C ILE A 394 -11.07 -9.34 -23.30
N VAL A 395 -11.80 -8.33 -22.83
CA VAL A 395 -13.00 -8.49 -22.00
C VAL A 395 -14.21 -8.82 -22.87
N CYS A 396 -14.51 -8.01 -23.89
CA CYS A 396 -15.76 -8.14 -24.66
C CYS A 396 -15.60 -8.61 -26.12
N GLY A 397 -14.37 -8.75 -26.63
CA GLY A 397 -14.13 -9.11 -28.04
C GLY A 397 -14.39 -7.99 -29.05
N GLY A 398 -14.87 -6.82 -28.62
CA GLY A 398 -15.10 -5.64 -29.47
C GLY A 398 -13.82 -4.85 -29.82
N ASP A 399 -13.97 -3.60 -30.25
CA ASP A 399 -12.83 -2.72 -30.56
C ASP A 399 -12.09 -2.29 -29.27
N ARG A 400 -10.80 -2.65 -29.17
CA ARG A 400 -9.97 -2.35 -28.00
C ARG A 400 -9.78 -0.84 -27.77
N PHE A 401 -9.65 -0.03 -28.83
CA PHE A 401 -9.41 1.41 -28.70
C PHE A 401 -10.66 2.13 -28.19
N ILE A 402 -11.84 1.73 -28.65
CA ILE A 402 -13.11 2.27 -28.15
C ILE A 402 -13.27 1.91 -26.67
N CYS A 403 -13.07 0.63 -26.31
CA CYS A 403 -13.14 0.19 -24.92
C CYS A 403 -12.18 0.95 -23.99
N MET A 404 -10.94 1.21 -24.43
CA MET A 404 -9.96 1.97 -23.63
C MET A 404 -10.30 3.46 -23.53
N ARG A 405 -10.78 4.08 -24.61
CA ARG A 405 -11.08 5.52 -24.62
C ARG A 405 -12.32 5.86 -23.80
N GLU A 406 -13.30 4.97 -23.79
CA GLU A 406 -14.57 5.16 -23.09
C GLU A 406 -14.61 4.48 -21.71
N ASP A 407 -13.49 3.91 -21.27
CA ASP A 407 -13.34 3.19 -20.00
C ASP A 407 -14.46 2.16 -19.76
N ARG A 408 -14.80 1.38 -20.81
CA ARG A 408 -15.97 0.48 -20.81
C ARG A 408 -15.86 -0.72 -19.86
N HIS A 409 -14.67 -0.99 -19.33
CA HIS A 409 -14.38 -2.18 -18.53
C HIS A 409 -13.52 -1.81 -17.33
N SER A 410 -13.90 -2.30 -16.16
CA SER A 410 -13.12 -2.07 -14.95
C SER A 410 -11.92 -3.01 -14.87
N GLN A 411 -11.05 -2.80 -13.87
CA GLN A 411 -9.97 -3.74 -13.58
C GLN A 411 -10.51 -5.10 -13.12
N GLU A 412 -11.64 -5.12 -12.42
CA GLU A 412 -12.33 -6.35 -12.01
C GLU A 412 -12.80 -7.17 -13.22
N ASP A 413 -13.33 -6.52 -14.27
CA ASP A 413 -13.69 -7.20 -15.51
C ASP A 413 -12.48 -7.88 -16.18
N PHE A 414 -11.32 -7.21 -16.13
CA PHE A 414 -10.07 -7.75 -16.66
C PHE A 414 -9.58 -8.95 -15.83
N ASN A 415 -9.58 -8.82 -14.51
CA ASN A 415 -9.17 -9.90 -13.59
C ASN A 415 -10.09 -11.12 -13.74
N ALA A 416 -11.42 -10.93 -13.80
CA ALA A 416 -12.37 -12.03 -14.01
C ALA A 416 -12.11 -12.79 -15.33
N ARG A 417 -11.66 -12.09 -16.37
CA ARG A 417 -11.28 -12.74 -17.64
C ARG A 417 -9.96 -13.51 -17.50
N LEU A 418 -8.99 -12.97 -16.79
CA LEU A 418 -7.72 -13.63 -16.48
C LEU A 418 -7.93 -14.90 -15.67
N ASP A 419 -8.72 -14.85 -14.61
CA ASP A 419 -9.04 -16.00 -13.75
C ASP A 419 -9.72 -17.11 -14.55
N LYS A 420 -10.70 -16.75 -15.40
CA LYS A 420 -11.35 -17.70 -16.31
C LYS A 420 -10.36 -18.36 -17.27
N THR A 421 -9.37 -17.63 -17.73
CA THR A 421 -8.33 -18.15 -18.61
C THR A 421 -7.39 -19.09 -17.87
N LEU A 422 -6.97 -18.74 -16.66
CA LEU A 422 -6.16 -19.60 -15.78
C LEU A 422 -6.88 -20.94 -15.53
N LEU A 423 -8.16 -20.91 -15.16
CA LEU A 423 -8.99 -22.10 -14.94
C LEU A 423 -9.11 -23.01 -16.18
N ASN A 424 -8.95 -22.47 -17.38
CA ASN A 424 -9.04 -23.24 -18.63
C ASN A 424 -7.67 -23.76 -19.10
N LEU A 425 -6.56 -23.26 -18.56
CA LEU A 425 -5.21 -23.77 -18.85
C LEU A 425 -4.91 -25.08 -18.13
N ASP A 426 -5.55 -25.31 -16.98
CA ASP A 426 -5.41 -26.53 -16.16
C ASP A 426 -6.28 -27.71 -16.66
N LYS A 427 -7.01 -27.54 -17.77
CA LYS A 427 -7.82 -28.58 -18.43
C LYS A 427 -7.20 -28.96 -19.76
#